data_AF-A0A7C6GDT2-F1
#
_entry.id   AF-A0A7C6GDT2-F1
#
_cell.length_a   1.000
_cell.length_b   1.000
_cell.length_c   1.000
_cell.angle_alpha   90.00
_cell.angle_beta   90.00
_cell.angle_gamma   90.00
#
_symmetry.space_group_name_H-M   'P 1'
#
loop_
_entity.id
_entity.type
_entity.pdbx_description
1 polymer ?
#
loop_
_entity_poly.entity_id
_entity_poly.type
_entity_poly.pdbx_seq_one_letter_code
_entity_poly.pdbx_strand_id
1 'polypeptide(L)'
;MHRGSSPLISTNAFYEGVIEQLSIQMSEEFSRVLLSKDELKSGEQIIFYSERLQYSSWNTKVNAIEKLMGLGLMSLNESRALLGLEPVEGGDKRLQSLNFVDSSKANLYQVGKDDDSKTDEL
;
A
#
# COMPACT_ATOMS: atom_id res chain seq x y z
N MET A 1 -41.43 -10.90 17.54
CA MET A 1 -40.85 -11.47 16.30
C MET A 1 -39.49 -10.81 16.06
N HIS A 2 -38.41 -11.43 16.50
CA HIS A 2 -37.04 -10.95 16.29
C HIS A 2 -36.49 -11.70 15.08
N ARG A 3 -36.53 -11.08 13.89
CA ARG A 3 -35.85 -11.64 12.72
C ARG A 3 -34.35 -11.45 12.95
N GLY A 4 -33.69 -12.52 13.37
CA GLY A 4 -32.23 -12.56 13.47
C GLY A 4 -31.63 -12.10 12.14
N SER A 5 -30.85 -11.03 12.19
CA SER A 5 -30.00 -10.63 11.09
C SER A 5 -29.02 -11.77 10.85
N SER A 6 -29.21 -12.55 9.79
CA SER A 6 -28.21 -13.48 9.29
C SER A 6 -26.88 -12.71 9.16
N PRO A 7 -25.75 -13.25 9.63
CA PRO A 7 -24.47 -12.58 9.46
C PRO A 7 -24.21 -12.52 7.96
N LEU A 8 -24.36 -11.34 7.38
CA LEU A 8 -23.98 -11.08 6.00
C LEU A 8 -22.46 -11.15 6.00
N ILE A 9 -21.91 -12.27 5.50
CA ILE A 9 -20.49 -12.34 5.19
C ILE A 9 -20.25 -11.16 4.24
N SER A 10 -19.35 -10.25 4.63
CA SER A 10 -19.03 -9.12 3.77
C SER A 10 -18.57 -9.67 2.43
N THR A 11 -18.97 -9.02 1.34
CA THR A 11 -18.55 -9.45 -0.01
C THR A 11 -17.03 -9.61 -0.05
N ASN A 12 -16.26 -8.79 0.68
CA ASN A 12 -14.81 -8.97 0.74
C ASN A 12 -14.38 -10.28 1.44
N ALA A 13 -14.97 -10.63 2.60
CA ALA A 13 -14.62 -11.82 3.36
C ALA A 13 -14.96 -13.14 2.63
N PHE A 14 -16.05 -13.16 1.86
CA PHE A 14 -16.36 -14.32 1.00
C PHE A 14 -15.32 -14.48 -0.11
N TYR A 15 -14.85 -13.39 -0.69
CA TYR A 15 -13.90 -13.48 -1.80
C TYR A 15 -12.49 -13.86 -1.33
N GLU A 16 -11.99 -13.26 -0.25
CA GLU A 16 -10.69 -13.62 0.33
C GLU A 16 -10.70 -15.06 0.89
N GLY A 17 -11.78 -15.45 1.58
CA GLY A 17 -11.84 -16.76 2.21
C GLY A 17 -12.13 -17.92 1.25
N VAL A 18 -12.95 -17.68 0.23
CA VAL A 18 -13.48 -18.77 -0.64
C VAL A 18 -12.94 -18.67 -2.06
N ILE A 19 -13.04 -17.50 -2.69
CA ILE A 19 -12.70 -17.34 -4.11
C ILE A 19 -11.19 -17.38 -4.33
N GLU A 20 -10.40 -16.77 -3.45
CA GLU A 20 -8.93 -16.83 -3.53
C GLU A 20 -8.42 -18.25 -3.35
N GLN A 21 -8.90 -18.95 -2.32
CA GLN A 21 -8.53 -20.35 -2.07
C GLN A 21 -8.91 -21.26 -3.24
N LEU A 22 -10.08 -21.04 -3.85
CA LEU A 22 -10.50 -21.77 -5.03
C LEU A 22 -9.61 -21.47 -6.24
N SER A 23 -9.23 -20.21 -6.44
CA SER A 23 -8.36 -19.79 -7.55
C SER A 23 -6.97 -20.42 -7.46
N ILE A 24 -6.41 -20.52 -6.25
CA ILE A 24 -5.13 -21.21 -6.00
C ILE A 24 -5.25 -22.70 -6.36
N GLN A 25 -6.25 -23.40 -5.81
CA GLN A 25 -6.45 -24.82 -6.09
C GLN A 25 -6.65 -25.10 -7.58
N MET A 26 -7.43 -24.25 -8.27
CA MET A 26 -7.62 -24.36 -9.71
C MET A 26 -6.31 -24.14 -10.47
N SER A 27 -5.49 -23.18 -10.05
CA SER A 27 -4.18 -22.93 -10.66
C SER A 27 -3.26 -24.15 -10.54
N GLU A 28 -3.19 -24.76 -9.36
CA GLU A 28 -2.38 -25.95 -9.12
C GLU A 28 -2.86 -27.16 -9.93
N GLU A 29 -4.15 -27.45 -9.90
CA GLU A 29 -4.70 -28.63 -10.55
C GLU A 29 -4.73 -28.50 -12.07
N PHE A 30 -5.02 -27.31 -12.60
CA PHE A 30 -4.96 -27.10 -14.05
C PHE A 30 -3.51 -27.15 -14.55
N SER A 31 -2.57 -26.59 -13.80
CA SER A 31 -1.14 -26.74 -14.11
C SER A 31 -0.74 -28.22 -14.12
N ARG A 32 -1.14 -28.99 -13.11
CA ARG A 32 -0.83 -30.43 -13.01
C ARG A 32 -1.42 -31.25 -14.16
N VAL A 33 -2.65 -30.96 -14.57
CA VAL A 33 -3.41 -31.80 -15.52
C VAL A 33 -3.14 -31.41 -16.96
N LEU A 34 -3.00 -30.12 -17.25
CA LEU A 34 -2.89 -29.62 -18.63
C LEU A 34 -1.45 -29.48 -19.10
N LEU A 35 -0.49 -29.27 -18.19
CA LEU A 35 0.92 -29.15 -18.55
C LEU A 35 1.61 -30.51 -18.56
N SER A 36 2.57 -30.66 -19.46
CA SER A 36 3.44 -31.81 -19.52
C SER A 36 4.47 -31.79 -18.38
N LYS A 37 5.09 -32.96 -18.12
CA LYS A 37 6.13 -33.08 -17.09
C LYS A 37 7.34 -32.18 -17.36
N ASP A 38 7.65 -31.90 -18.62
CA ASP A 38 8.79 -31.07 -18.98
C ASP A 38 8.46 -29.59 -18.80
N GLU A 39 7.26 -29.14 -19.15
CA GLU A 39 6.76 -27.78 -18.88
C GLU A 39 6.71 -27.48 -17.38
N LEU A 40 6.23 -28.43 -16.57
CA LEU A 40 6.24 -28.29 -15.11
C LEU A 40 7.67 -28.19 -14.55
N LYS A 41 8.63 -28.93 -15.12
CA LYS A 41 10.04 -28.87 -14.71
C LYS A 41 10.72 -27.57 -15.14
N SER A 42 10.32 -26.98 -16.26
CA SER A 42 10.81 -25.66 -16.69
C SER A 42 10.19 -24.52 -15.91
N GLY A 43 9.20 -24.79 -15.04
CA GLY A 43 8.57 -23.81 -14.16
C GLY A 43 7.32 -23.16 -14.73
N GLU A 44 6.73 -23.74 -15.79
CA GLU A 44 5.47 -23.27 -16.35
C GLU A 44 4.31 -23.53 -15.39
N GLN A 45 3.37 -22.59 -15.32
CA GLN A 45 2.19 -22.68 -14.47
C GLN A 45 1.02 -21.90 -15.07
N ILE A 46 -0.18 -22.41 -14.86
CA ILE A 46 -1.46 -21.76 -15.18
C ILE A 46 -1.95 -21.08 -13.90
N ILE A 47 -2.08 -19.75 -13.94
CA ILE A 47 -2.50 -18.95 -12.79
C ILE A 47 -3.88 -18.33 -13.06
N PHE A 48 -4.83 -18.63 -12.18
CA PHE A 48 -6.14 -17.98 -12.13
C PHE A 48 -6.07 -16.81 -11.16
N TYR A 49 -6.40 -15.61 -11.62
CA TYR A 49 -6.46 -14.41 -10.80
C TYR A 49 -7.83 -13.74 -10.89
N SER A 50 -8.32 -13.22 -9.76
CA SER A 50 -9.60 -12.50 -9.69
C SER A 50 -9.38 -10.99 -9.77
N GLU A 51 -9.54 -10.43 -10.97
CA GLU A 51 -9.33 -8.99 -11.26
C GLU A 51 -10.19 -8.05 -10.40
N ARG A 52 -11.42 -8.46 -10.04
CA ARG A 52 -12.30 -7.65 -9.17
C ARG A 52 -11.77 -7.50 -7.73
N LEU A 53 -10.99 -8.46 -7.25
CA LEU A 53 -10.37 -8.39 -5.92
C LEU A 53 -9.19 -7.41 -5.93
N GLN A 54 -8.49 -7.27 -7.06
CA GLN A 54 -7.47 -6.24 -7.20
C GLN A 54 -8.10 -4.87 -6.97
N TYR A 55 -9.26 -4.51 -7.52
CA TYR A 55 -9.84 -3.18 -7.28
C TYR A 55 -10.27 -2.93 -5.82
N SER A 56 -10.89 -3.91 -5.15
CA SER A 56 -11.30 -3.78 -3.74
C SER A 56 -10.10 -3.76 -2.77
N SER A 57 -9.12 -4.64 -2.99
CA SER A 57 -7.87 -4.66 -2.22
C SER A 57 -6.98 -3.47 -2.57
N TRP A 58 -6.97 -3.00 -3.81
CA TRP A 58 -6.23 -1.81 -4.26
C TRP A 58 -6.78 -0.55 -3.63
N ASN A 59 -8.10 -0.33 -3.65
CA ASN A 59 -8.71 0.77 -2.91
C ASN A 59 -8.37 0.69 -1.41
N THR A 60 -8.37 -0.50 -0.82
CA THR A 60 -7.99 -0.69 0.59
C THR A 60 -6.51 -0.40 0.83
N LYS A 61 -5.62 -0.88 -0.04
CA LYS A 61 -4.17 -0.64 0.00
C LYS A 61 -3.86 0.84 -0.19
N VAL A 62 -4.47 1.50 -1.17
CA VAL A 62 -4.33 2.94 -1.43
C VAL A 62 -4.83 3.74 -0.22
N ASN A 63 -6.03 3.45 0.29
CA ASN A 63 -6.55 4.13 1.49
C ASN A 63 -5.66 3.91 2.72
N ALA A 64 -5.07 2.72 2.89
CA ALA A 64 -4.13 2.43 3.97
C ALA A 64 -2.82 3.20 3.78
N ILE A 65 -2.25 3.20 2.57
CA ILE A 65 -1.03 3.94 2.21
C ILE A 65 -1.24 5.44 2.43
N GLU A 66 -2.35 6.02 1.97
CA GLU A 66 -2.66 7.44 2.15
C GLU A 66 -2.68 7.83 3.63
N LYS A 67 -3.34 7.02 4.47
CA LYS A 67 -3.38 7.25 5.93
C LYS A 67 -2.00 7.10 6.57
N LEU A 68 -1.28 6.03 6.25
CA LEU A 68 0.01 5.70 6.89
C LEU A 68 1.12 6.65 6.45
N MET A 69 1.16 7.04 5.18
CA MET A 69 2.08 8.07 4.68
C MET A 69 1.73 9.45 5.23
N GLY A 70 0.44 9.79 5.34
CA GLY A 70 -0.01 11.05 5.95
C GLY A 70 0.41 11.19 7.43
N LEU A 71 0.49 10.07 8.16
CA LEU A 71 0.99 10.01 9.54
C LEU A 71 2.52 9.90 9.64
N GLY A 72 3.25 9.81 8.52
CA GLY A 72 4.70 9.63 8.50
C GLY A 72 5.18 8.26 8.98
N LEU A 73 4.29 7.27 9.08
CA LEU A 73 4.59 5.92 9.59
C LEU A 73 5.20 5.00 8.52
N MET A 74 4.98 5.32 7.25
CA MET A 74 5.41 4.51 6.10
C MET A 74 6.36 5.30 5.18
N SER A 75 7.41 4.65 4.68
CA SER A 75 8.31 5.17 3.65
C SER A 75 7.74 4.96 2.24
N LEU A 76 8.28 5.68 1.26
CA LEU A 76 7.86 5.52 -0.14
C LEU A 76 8.11 4.09 -0.63
N ASN A 77 9.24 3.48 -0.28
CA ASN A 77 9.56 2.11 -0.69
C ASN A 77 8.68 1.06 0.00
N GLU A 78 8.27 1.28 1.25
CA GLU A 78 7.30 0.41 1.94
C GLU A 78 5.94 0.45 1.24
N SER A 79 5.51 1.63 0.78
CA SER A 79 4.26 1.76 0.01
C SER A 79 4.35 1.05 -1.36
N ARG A 80 5.48 1.19 -2.06
CA ARG A 80 5.74 0.54 -3.35
C ARG A 80 5.77 -0.98 -3.21
N ALA A 81 6.41 -1.51 -2.18
CA ALA A 81 6.42 -2.93 -1.87
C ALA A 81 4.99 -3.48 -1.65
N LEU A 82 4.12 -2.73 -0.96
CA LEU A 82 2.72 -3.14 -0.74
C LEU A 82 1.92 -3.25 -2.06
N LEU A 83 2.30 -2.44 -3.05
CA LEU A 83 1.73 -2.42 -4.40
C LEU A 83 2.44 -3.37 -5.37
N GLY A 84 3.48 -4.10 -4.93
CA GLY A 84 4.27 -5.00 -5.78
C GLY A 84 5.20 -4.26 -6.75
N LEU A 85 5.55 -3.00 -6.45
CA LEU A 85 6.44 -2.18 -7.27
C LEU A 85 7.87 -2.24 -6.71
N GLU A 86 8.86 -2.18 -7.61
CA GLU A 86 10.28 -2.16 -7.25
C GLU A 86 10.65 -0.91 -6.42
N PRO A 87 11.60 -0.99 -5.47
CA PRO A 87 12.04 0.15 -4.69
C PRO A 87 12.75 1.21 -5.55
N VAL A 88 12.76 2.46 -5.09
CA VAL A 88 13.46 3.58 -5.74
C VAL A 88 14.52 4.17 -4.82
N GLU A 89 15.56 4.75 -5.42
CA GLU A 89 16.65 5.40 -4.69
C GLU A 89 16.12 6.56 -3.84
N GLY A 90 16.50 6.61 -2.56
CA GLY A 90 16.02 7.61 -1.61
C GLY A 90 14.59 7.40 -1.09
N GLY A 91 13.89 6.35 -1.51
CA GLY A 91 12.52 6.03 -1.11
C GLY A 91 12.35 5.46 0.31
N ASP A 92 13.45 5.10 0.99
CA ASP A 92 13.41 4.62 2.39
C ASP A 92 13.31 5.76 3.40
N LYS A 93 13.44 7.00 2.96
CA LYS A 93 13.28 8.18 3.80
C LYS A 93 11.81 8.35 4.16
N ARG A 94 11.50 8.36 5.46
CA ARG A 94 10.17 8.71 5.97
C ARG A 94 9.99 10.23 5.84
N LEU A 95 9.07 10.64 4.97
CA LEU A 95 8.67 12.04 4.87
C LEU A 95 7.70 12.34 6.01
N GLN A 96 8.21 12.95 7.09
CA GLN A 96 7.37 13.43 8.18
C GLN A 96 6.71 14.74 7.74
N SER A 97 5.38 14.83 7.86
CA SER A 97 4.68 16.11 7.67
C SER A 97 5.26 17.15 8.63
N LEU A 98 5.63 18.33 8.12
CA LEU A 98 6.10 19.48 8.93
C LEU A 98 5.07 19.92 9.99
N ASN A 99 3.81 19.46 9.89
CA ASN A 99 2.77 19.71 10.90
C ASN A 99 3.03 18.98 12.24
N PHE A 100 3.96 18.03 12.29
CA PHE A 100 4.41 17.36 13.52
C PHE A 100 5.83 17.76 13.91
N VAL A 101 6.27 18.96 13.54
CA VAL A 101 7.48 19.56 14.13
C VAL A 101 7.17 19.91 15.57
N ASP A 102 7.95 19.32 16.46
CA ASP A 102 8.09 19.66 17.87
C ASP A 102 7.98 21.18 18.08
N SER A 103 6.96 21.58 18.84
CA SER A 103 6.66 22.98 19.20
C SER A 103 7.86 23.76 19.75
N SER A 104 8.92 23.07 20.21
CA SER A 104 10.14 23.68 20.73
C SER A 104 11.10 24.23 19.66
N LYS A 105 10.96 23.85 18.37
CA LYS A 105 11.88 24.29 17.30
C LYS A 105 11.23 25.18 16.22
N ALA A 106 9.95 25.49 16.34
CA ALA A 106 9.24 26.37 15.40
C ALA A 106 9.77 27.82 15.44
N ASN A 107 10.27 28.30 16.58
CA ASN A 107 10.76 29.68 16.72
C ASN A 107 12.03 30.00 15.91
N LEU A 108 12.85 28.99 15.57
CA LEU A 108 14.13 29.22 14.88
C LEU A 108 14.00 29.64 13.41
N TYR A 109 12.83 29.43 12.79
CA TYR A 109 12.55 29.84 11.41
C TYR A 109 11.61 31.04 11.31
N GLN A 110 11.02 31.48 12.44
CA GLN A 110 10.03 32.57 12.46
C GLN A 110 10.64 33.92 12.88
N VAL A 111 11.79 33.89 13.56
CA VAL A 111 12.60 35.10 13.76
C VAL A 111 13.41 35.30 12.48
N GLY A 112 12.85 36.11 11.58
CA GLY A 112 13.46 36.47 10.31
C GLY A 112 14.89 36.94 10.51
N LYS A 113 15.74 36.65 9.51
CA LYS A 113 16.94 37.46 9.29
C LYS A 113 16.46 38.88 9.00
N ASP A 114 16.42 39.73 10.03
CA ASP A 114 16.57 41.16 9.85
C ASP A 114 18.00 41.36 9.33
N ASP A 115 18.10 41.52 8.01
CA ASP A 115 19.31 41.95 7.33
C ASP A 115 19.48 43.44 7.63
N ASP A 116 20.15 43.71 8.74
CA ASP A 116 20.56 45.05 9.14
C ASP A 116 21.84 45.41 8.36
N SER A 117 21.69 46.09 7.23
CA SER A 117 22.80 46.80 6.60
C SER A 117 22.43 48.15 5.97
N LYS A 118 22.57 49.17 6.84
CA LYS A 118 23.19 50.49 6.61
C LYS A 118 22.38 51.66 6.05
N THR A 119 22.07 52.57 6.98
CA THR A 119 22.16 54.03 6.85
C THR A 119 23.51 54.47 6.27
N ASP A 120 23.51 55.35 5.27
CA ASP A 120 24.18 56.67 5.30
C ASP A 120 24.00 57.45 3.97
N GLU A 121 24.02 58.79 4.08
CA GLU A 121 24.09 59.85 3.04
C GLU A 121 22.77 60.57 2.62
N LEU A 122 22.36 61.58 3.40
CA LEU A 122 22.59 63.04 3.17
C LEU A 122 21.67 63.91 4.04
#